data_AF-A0A528AMQ2-F1
#
_entry.id   AF-A0A528AMQ2-F1
#
_cell.length_a   1.000
_cell.length_b   1.000
_cell.length_c   1.000
_cell.angle_alpha   90.00
_cell.angle_beta   90.00
_cell.angle_gamma   90.00
#
_symmetry.space_group_name_H-M   'P 1'
#
loop_
_entity.id
_entity.type
_entity.pdbx_description
1 polymer ?
#
loop_
_entity_poly.entity_id
_entity_poly.type
_entity_poly.pdbx_seq_one_letter_code
_entity_poly.pdbx_strand_id
1 'polypeptide(L)' 'RTFTKPGDGVIVQSPIYSPYFEVIQGNGRKLLVNRLRLQDNQYELDLENFEKLAAGAKAFLFCNPHNPAGKAWTRGELT' A
#
# COMPACT_ATOMS: atom_id res chain seq x y z
N ARG A 1 -7.84 12.84 8.87
CA ARG A 1 -7.15 13.99 9.51
C ARG A 1 -6.63 13.70 10.93
N THR A 2 -7.05 12.59 11.55
CA THR A 2 -6.65 12.19 12.92
C THR A 2 -5.24 11.59 13.00
N PHE A 3 -4.89 10.69 12.07
CA PHE A 3 -3.66 9.87 12.18
C PHE A 3 -2.47 10.34 11.33
N THR A 4 -2.73 11.24 10.37
CA THR A 4 -1.72 11.82 9.48
C THR A 4 -1.98 13.32 9.33
N LYS A 5 -0.97 14.06 8.88
CA LYS A 5 -1.01 15.49 8.53
C LYS A 5 -0.69 15.67 7.03
N PRO A 6 -1.03 16.82 6.42
CA PRO A 6 -0.51 17.15 5.09
C PRO A 6 1.02 17.03 5.05
N GLY A 7 1.55 16.47 3.97
CA GLY A 7 2.98 16.17 3.78
C GLY A 7 3.42 14.79 4.27
N ASP A 8 2.67 14.13 5.16
CA ASP A 8 3.00 12.77 5.62
C ASP A 8 2.90 11.75 4.47
N GLY A 9 3.82 10.78 4.46
CA GLY A 9 3.79 9.65 3.54
C GLY A 9 2.72 8.61 3.91
N VAL A 10 1.99 8.12 2.91
CA VAL A 10 1.07 6.99 3.07
C VAL A 10 1.39 5.94 2.02
N ILE A 11 1.72 4.74 2.47
CA ILE A 11 2.00 3.60 1.58
C ILE A 11 0.68 2.97 1.12
N VAL A 12 0.63 2.60 -0.15
CA VAL A 12 -0.36 1.68 -0.72
C VAL A 12 0.33 0.59 -1.54
N GLN A 13 -0.34 -0.54 -1.73
CA GLN A 13 0.18 -1.67 -2.51
C GLN A 13 -0.54 -1.83 -3.85
N SER A 14 0.01 -1.31 -4.95
CA SER A 14 -0.66 -1.35 -6.27
C SER A 14 -0.38 -2.66 -7.04
N PRO A 15 -1.30 -3.16 -7.88
CA PRO A 15 -2.60 -2.58 -8.20
C PRO A 15 -3.56 -2.65 -7.02
N ILE A 16 -4.29 -1.57 -6.79
CA ILE A 16 -5.23 -1.42 -5.67
C ILE A 16 -6.42 -0.58 -6.12
N TYR A 17 -7.53 -0.65 -5.40
CA TYR A 17 -8.71 0.18 -5.61
C TYR A 17 -8.35 1.67 -5.79
N SER A 18 -8.56 2.20 -6.99
CA SER A 18 -8.05 3.51 -7.43
C SER A 18 -8.39 4.69 -6.52
N PRO A 19 -9.58 4.78 -5.89
CA PRO A 19 -9.91 5.88 -4.99
C PRO A 19 -8.95 6.09 -3.80
N TYR A 20 -8.13 5.10 -3.43
CA TYR A 20 -7.10 5.32 -2.42
C TYR A 20 -6.06 6.36 -2.84
N PHE A 21 -5.68 6.40 -4.12
CA PHE A 21 -4.76 7.42 -4.64
C PHE A 21 -5.36 8.82 -4.46
N GLU A 22 -6.61 8.98 -4.87
CA GLU A 22 -7.35 10.25 -4.81
C GLU A 22 -7.53 10.74 -3.37
N VAL A 23 -7.91 9.87 -2.43
CA VAL A 23 -8.12 10.26 -1.02
C VAL A 23 -6.81 10.69 -0.36
N ILE A 24 -5.70 10.00 -0.64
CA ILE A 24 -4.39 10.33 -0.07
C ILE A 24 -3.92 11.69 -0.61
N GLN A 25 -3.88 11.84 -1.92
CA GLN A 25 -3.40 13.06 -2.58
C GLN A 25 -4.34 14.25 -2.34
N GLY A 26 -5.65 14.03 -2.41
CA GLY A 26 -6.68 15.04 -2.16
C GLY A 26 -6.70 15.56 -0.72
N ASN A 27 -6.17 14.79 0.24
CA ASN A 27 -5.92 15.26 1.61
C ASN A 27 -4.50 15.83 1.81
N GLY A 28 -3.72 16.02 0.75
CA GLY A 28 -2.38 16.60 0.79
C GLY A 28 -1.31 15.69 1.39
N ARG A 29 -1.48 14.36 1.39
CA ARG A 29 -0.45 13.41 1.81
C ARG A 29 0.42 13.02 0.62
N LYS A 30 1.65 12.60 0.90
CA LYS A 30 2.54 12.02 -0.11
C LYS A 30 2.14 10.58 -0.34
N LEU A 31 1.72 10.28 -1.56
CA LEU A 31 1.43 8.91 -1.98
C LEU A 31 2.74 8.15 -2.19
N LEU A 32 2.94 7.06 -1.43
CA LEU A 32 4.07 6.15 -1.57
C LEU A 32 3.55 4.83 -2.14
N VAL A 33 4.00 4.45 -3.34
CA VAL A 33 3.46 3.27 -4.03
C VAL A 33 4.45 2.12 -3.92
N ASN A 34 4.11 1.11 -3.12
CA ASN A 34 4.76 -0.18 -3.16
C ASN A 34 4.07 -1.03 -4.25
N ARG A 35 4.76 -1.39 -5.34
CA ARG A 35 4.14 -2.21 -6.39
C ARG A 35 4.23 -3.68 -6.00
N LEU A 36 3.10 -4.38 -6.01
CA LEU A 36 3.09 -5.83 -5.86
C LEU A 36 3.83 -6.48 -7.05
N ARG A 37 4.59 -7.52 -6.76
CA ARG A 37 5.26 -8.31 -7.79
C ARG A 37 4.27 -9.34 -8.32
N LEU A 38 4.22 -9.51 -9.63
CA LEU A 38 3.45 -10.58 -10.25
C LEU A 38 4.42 -11.70 -10.63
N GLN A 39 4.34 -12.82 -9.91
CA GLN A 39 5.15 -14.02 -10.14
C GLN A 39 4.22 -15.21 -10.27
N ASP A 40 4.39 -16.03 -11.31
CA ASP A 40 3.56 -17.22 -11.56
C ASP A 40 2.05 -16.96 -11.46
N ASN A 41 1.63 -15.81 -12.03
CA ASN A 41 0.24 -15.34 -12.02
C ASN A 41 -0.34 -15.11 -10.61
N GLN A 42 0.52 -14.93 -9.61
CA GLN A 42 0.17 -14.59 -8.23
C GLN A 42 0.84 -13.28 -7.83
N TYR A 43 0.10 -12.46 -7.08
CA TYR A 43 0.67 -11.24 -6.51
C TYR A 43 1.43 -11.55 -5.22
N GLU A 44 2.64 -11.02 -5.12
CA GLU A 44 3.48 -11.09 -3.92
C GLU A 44 3.80 -9.69 -3.39
N LEU A 45 4.06 -9.63 -2.09
CA LEU A 45 4.54 -8.42 -1.43
C LEU A 45 6.00 -8.16 -1.82
N ASP A 46 6.31 -6.93 -2.23
CA ASP A 46 7.69 -6.45 -2.31
C ASP A 46 8.08 -5.84 -0.96
N LEU A 47 8.63 -6.68 -0.06
CA LEU A 47 9.00 -6.26 1.29
C LEU A 47 10.26 -5.38 1.32
N GLU A 48 11.18 -5.58 0.37
CA GLU A 48 12.39 -4.77 0.27
C GLU A 48 12.04 -3.32 -0.13
N ASN A 49 11.18 -3.16 -1.13
CA ASN A 49 10.66 -1.84 -1.48
C ASN A 49 9.81 -1.25 -0.37
N PHE A 50 8.98 -2.07 0.29
CA PHE A 50 8.17 -1.64 1.42
C PHE A 50 9.02 -1.03 2.53
N GLU A 51 10.11 -1.69 2.94
CA GLU A 51 10.99 -1.22 4.02
C GLU A 51 11.63 0.13 3.69
N LYS A 52 12.08 0.30 2.44
CA LYS A 52 12.63 1.57 1.94
C LYS A 52 11.59 2.70 2.00
N LEU A 53 10.34 2.42 1.60
CA LEU A 53 9.25 3.40 1.67
C LEU A 53 8.80 3.69 3.10
N ALA A 54 8.82 2.68 3.97
CA ALA A 54 8.37 2.77 5.36
C ALA A 54 9.18 3.80 6.17
N ALA A 55 10.47 3.98 5.84
CA ALA A 55 11.31 5.02 6.46
C ALA A 55 10.76 6.44 6.29
N GLY A 56 9.97 6.71 5.24
CA GLY A 56 9.33 8.00 4.97
C GLY A 56 7.82 8.03 5.17
N ALA A 57 7.23 6.92 5.65
CA ALA A 57 5.78 6.76 5.74
C ALA A 57 5.29 6.99 7.18
N LYS A 58 4.15 7.67 7.32
CA LYS A 58 3.42 7.76 8.59
C LYS A 58 2.38 6.66 8.74
N ALA A 59 1.86 6.17 7.62
CA ALA A 59 0.82 5.14 7.60
C ALA A 59 0.98 4.22 6.39
N PHE A 60 0.44 3.02 6.53
CA PHE A 60 0.26 2.06 5.46
C PHE A 60 -1.22 1.72 5.34
N LEU A 61 -1.79 1.90 4.15
CA LEU A 61 -3.14 1.50 3.85
C LEU A 61 -3.09 0.12 3.17
N PHE A 62 -3.41 -0.89 3.96
CA PHE A 62 -3.40 -2.28 3.53
C PHE A 62 -4.80 -2.73 3.09
N CYS A 63 -4.88 -3.47 1.98
CA CYS A 63 -6.12 -4.00 1.44
C CYS A 63 -6.14 -5.53 1.60
N ASN A 64 -7.07 -6.04 2.41
CA ASN A 64 -7.25 -7.47 2.63
C ASN A 64 -8.74 -7.80 2.85
N PRO A 65 -9.42 -8.50 1.93
CA PRO A 65 -8.91 -8.99 0.65
C PRO A 65 -8.48 -7.87 -0.31
N HIS A 66 -7.43 -8.11 -1.07
CA HIS A 66 -6.77 -7.15 -1.95
C HIS A 66 -7.58 -6.93 -3.23
N ASN A 67 -8.31 -5.82 -3.31
CA ASN A 67 -9.01 -5.38 -4.51
C ASN A 67 -8.05 -4.57 -5.41
N PRO A 68 -7.90 -4.86 -6.72
CA PRO A 68 -8.71 -5.76 -7.56
C PRO A 68 -8.14 -7.17 -7.77
N ALA A 69 -7.03 -7.50 -7.12
CA ALA A 69 -6.36 -8.80 -7.28
C ALA A 69 -7.20 -10.00 -6.82
N GLY A 70 -8.24 -9.79 -6.00
CA GLY A 70 -9.05 -10.87 -5.44
C GLY A 70 -8.28 -11.75 -4.45
N LYS A 71 -7.18 -11.23 -3.87
CA LYS A 71 -6.26 -11.99 -3.03
C LYS A 71 -6.54 -11.79 -1.55
N ALA A 72 -6.84 -12.86 -0.82
CA ALA A 72 -6.77 -12.86 0.64
C ALA A 72 -5.35 -13.27 1.06
N TRP A 73 -4.64 -12.39 1.77
CA TRP A 73 -3.27 -12.65 2.21
C TRP A 73 -3.26 -13.72 3.31
N THR A 74 -2.41 -14.71 3.17
CA THR A 74 -2.24 -15.78 4.16
C THR A 74 -1.48 -15.27 5.38
N ARG A 75 -1.60 -15.98 6.52
CA ARG A 75 -0.83 -15.64 7.73
C ARG A 75 0.68 -15.66 7.49
N GLY A 76 1.17 -16.60 6.67
CA GLY A 76 2.58 -16.72 6.34
C GLY A 76 3.11 -15.54 5.52
N GLU A 77 2.27 -14.93 4.69
CA GLU A 77 2.65 -13.73 3.93
C GLU A 77 2.64 -12.45 4.79
N LEU A 78 2.05 -12.48 5.99
CA LEU A 78 1.89 -11.33 6.88
C LEU A 78 2.77 -11.41 8.14
N THR A 79 3.70 -12.36 8.21
CA THR A 79 4.62 -12.55 9.33
C THR A 79 6.05 -12.34 8.84
#